data_AF-A0A3D6BDN1-F1
#
_entry.id   AF-A0A3D6BDN1-F1
#
_cell.length_a   1.000
_cell.length_b   1.000
_cell.length_c   1.000
_cell.angle_alpha   90.00
_cell.angle_beta   90.00
_cell.angle_gamma   90.00
#
_symmetry.space_group_name_H-M   'P 1'
#
loop_
_entity.id
_entity.type
_entity.pdbx_description
1 polymer ?
#
loop_
_entity_poly.entity_id
_entity_poly.type
_entity_poly.pdbx_seq_one_letter_code
_entity_poly.pdbx_strand_id
1 'polypeptide(L)'
;MRLYNILISIVILVLFSAAVLAQNPNFSYPYNYTRKAFVSRVIDGDTFVLSDSQYVRMLGIDTPELEKTGKPPELFSDSAYYFTKSLIEGKFIKLTFDGKAFDIFGRLLAYTWLTDVNGKDSLFIQAELLKKGYARISYYNKDKRYYHIFYNLRRTAIRKKLGIWSVEG
;
A
#
# COMPACT_ATOMS: atom_id res chain seq x y z
N MET A 1 38.09 17.61 27.35
CA MET A 1 37.16 18.55 26.70
C MET A 1 37.18 18.46 25.16
N ARG A 2 38.33 18.55 24.47
CA ARG A 2 38.39 18.43 22.99
C ARG A 2 37.86 17.10 22.41
N LEU A 3 38.22 15.96 23.00
CA LEU A 3 37.78 14.63 22.51
C LEU A 3 36.26 14.40 22.67
N TYR A 4 35.68 14.90 23.75
CA TYR A 4 34.24 14.82 24.03
C TYR A 4 33.42 15.63 23.01
N ASN A 5 33.88 16.83 22.66
CA ASN A 5 33.23 17.67 21.66
C ASN A 5 33.34 17.05 20.25
N ILE A 6 34.44 16.38 19.93
CA ILE A 6 34.59 15.63 18.66
C ILE A 6 33.58 14.49 18.59
N LEU A 7 33.42 13.73 19.68
CA LEU A 7 32.47 12.61 19.74
C LEU A 7 31.01 13.07 19.55
N ILE A 8 30.64 14.17 20.22
CA ILE A 8 29.30 14.79 20.09
C ILE A 8 29.07 15.24 18.65
N SER A 9 30.04 15.92 18.03
CA SER A 9 29.91 16.35 16.64
C SER A 9 29.76 15.18 15.66
N ILE A 10 30.45 14.06 15.87
CA ILE A 10 30.30 12.85 15.06
C ILE A 10 28.89 12.26 15.23
N VAL A 11 28.40 12.15 16.46
CA VAL A 11 27.04 11.64 16.72
C VAL A 11 25.98 12.53 16.07
N ILE A 12 26.11 13.85 16.19
CA ILE A 12 25.20 14.81 15.53
C ILE A 12 25.27 14.67 14.01
N LEU A 13 26.46 14.53 13.42
CA LEU A 13 26.64 14.33 11.98
C LEU A 13 26.01 13.02 11.50
N VAL A 14 26.16 11.94 12.27
CA VAL A 14 25.54 10.62 11.99
C VAL A 14 24.00 10.71 12.09
N LEU A 15 23.47 11.37 13.11
CA LEU A 15 22.03 11.58 13.25
C LEU A 15 21.46 12.47 12.13
N PHE A 16 22.19 13.52 11.74
CA PHE A 16 21.78 14.43 10.66
C PHE A 16 21.80 13.72 9.30
N SER A 17 22.86 12.97 9.00
CA SER A 17 22.95 12.19 7.75
C SER A 17 21.87 11.10 7.65
N ALA A 18 21.55 10.41 8.75
CA ALA A 18 20.44 9.46 8.79
C ALA A 18 19.08 10.14 8.50
N ALA A 19 18.85 11.33 9.06
CA ALA A 19 17.64 12.12 8.81
C ALA A 19 17.53 12.60 7.35
N VAL A 20 18.65 13.00 6.73
CA VAL A 20 18.69 13.41 5.31
C VAL A 20 18.45 12.22 4.38
N LEU A 21 19.04 11.04 4.68
CA LEU A 21 18.80 9.82 3.91
C LEU A 21 17.35 9.33 4.01
N ALA A 22 16.74 9.45 5.19
CA ALA A 22 15.33 9.08 5.40
C ALA A 22 14.34 9.94 4.60
N GLN A 23 14.75 11.14 4.17
CA GLN A 23 13.94 12.04 3.35
C GLN A 23 14.30 12.03 1.87
N ASN A 24 15.15 11.11 1.40
CA ASN A 24 15.52 11.06 -0.01
C ASN A 24 14.32 10.58 -0.87
N PRO A 25 13.72 11.44 -1.71
CA PRO A 25 12.56 11.08 -2.54
C PRO A 25 12.91 10.05 -3.61
N ASN A 26 14.21 9.83 -3.87
CA ASN A 26 14.72 8.82 -4.80
C ASN A 26 15.02 7.48 -4.12
N PHE A 27 14.71 7.34 -2.82
CA PHE A 27 14.86 6.05 -2.16
C PHE A 27 13.96 4.99 -2.82
N SER A 28 14.58 3.84 -3.09
CA SER A 28 13.97 2.72 -3.79
C SER A 28 14.33 1.45 -3.05
N TYR A 29 13.34 0.61 -2.80
CA TYR A 29 13.59 -0.74 -2.32
C TYR A 29 14.04 -1.62 -3.48
N PRO A 30 14.90 -2.62 -3.25
CA PRO A 30 15.19 -3.64 -4.24
C PRO A 30 13.89 -4.30 -4.74
N TYR A 31 13.86 -4.66 -6.01
CA TYR A 31 12.77 -5.47 -6.56
C TYR A 31 12.66 -6.78 -5.75
N ASN A 32 11.44 -7.21 -5.40
CA ASN A 32 11.17 -8.36 -4.52
C ASN A 32 11.61 -8.20 -3.06
N TYR A 33 12.08 -7.02 -2.63
CA TYR A 33 12.25 -6.81 -1.20
C TYR A 33 10.90 -7.01 -0.50
N THR A 34 10.92 -7.76 0.60
CA THR A 34 9.72 -8.02 1.40
C THR A 34 9.95 -7.65 2.84
N ARG A 35 8.88 -7.22 3.50
CA ARG A 35 8.87 -6.82 4.90
C ARG A 35 7.60 -7.32 5.56
N LYS A 36 7.73 -7.98 6.72
CA LYS A 36 6.59 -8.26 7.59
C LYS A 36 6.24 -7.00 8.38
N ALA A 37 4.96 -6.67 8.46
CA ALA A 37 4.47 -5.51 9.21
C ALA A 37 3.11 -5.78 9.84
N PHE A 38 2.78 -5.07 10.92
CA PHE A 38 1.48 -5.14 11.58
C PHE A 38 0.61 -3.96 11.14
N VAL A 39 -0.63 -4.22 10.75
CA VAL A 39 -1.59 -3.19 10.35
C VAL A 39 -2.32 -2.68 11.59
N SER A 40 -2.11 -1.40 11.92
CA SER A 40 -2.77 -0.76 13.06
C SER A 40 -4.19 -0.31 12.70
N ARG A 41 -4.37 0.26 11.51
CA ARG A 41 -5.66 0.85 11.10
C ARG A 41 -5.79 0.91 9.59
N VAL A 42 -6.96 0.60 9.05
CA VAL A 42 -7.29 0.86 7.64
C VAL A 42 -7.88 2.27 7.51
N ILE A 43 -7.44 3.01 6.48
CA ILE A 43 -7.86 4.40 6.21
C ILE A 43 -9.00 4.42 5.19
N ASP A 44 -8.80 3.75 4.05
CA ASP A 44 -9.76 3.59 2.97
C ASP A 44 -9.52 2.23 2.29
N GLY A 45 -10.09 1.99 1.11
CA GLY A 45 -10.01 0.70 0.42
C GLY A 45 -8.58 0.29 0.02
N ASP A 46 -7.66 1.22 -0.17
CA ASP A 46 -6.30 0.94 -0.66
C ASP A 46 -5.17 1.61 0.14
N THR A 47 -5.52 2.31 1.23
CA THR A 47 -4.60 2.96 2.15
C THR A 47 -4.81 2.46 3.57
N PHE A 48 -3.71 2.16 4.27
CA PHE A 48 -3.71 1.73 5.67
C PHE A 48 -2.46 2.23 6.41
N VAL A 49 -2.47 2.12 7.73
CA VAL A 49 -1.38 2.53 8.62
C VAL A 49 -0.82 1.32 9.33
N LEU A 50 0.50 1.30 9.45
CA LEU A 50 1.24 0.28 10.19
C LEU A 50 1.36 0.63 11.68
N SER A 51 1.81 -0.30 12.50
CA SER A 51 2.06 -0.05 13.93
C SER A 51 3.16 0.98 14.21
N ASP A 52 4.04 1.25 13.25
CA ASP A 52 5.09 2.27 13.31
C ASP A 52 4.67 3.61 12.68
N SER A 53 3.35 3.82 12.53
CA SER A 53 2.73 5.03 11.98
C SER A 53 3.02 5.30 10.50
N GLN A 54 3.68 4.38 9.79
CA GLN A 54 3.86 4.52 8.36
C GLN A 54 2.55 4.25 7.62
N TYR A 55 2.20 5.16 6.71
CA TYR A 55 1.08 4.98 5.78
C TYR A 55 1.55 4.14 4.61
N VAL A 56 0.69 3.23 4.14
CA VAL A 56 0.92 2.38 2.98
C VAL A 56 -0.19 2.60 1.98
N ARG A 57 0.16 2.90 0.73
CA ARG A 57 -0.73 2.92 -0.43
C ARG A 57 -0.48 1.67 -1.27
N MET A 58 -1.53 0.88 -1.47
CA MET A 58 -1.45 -0.35 -2.24
C MET A 58 -1.11 -0.07 -3.70
N LEU A 59 -0.03 -0.68 -4.19
CA LEU A 59 0.39 -0.52 -5.58
C LEU A 59 -0.63 -1.13 -6.55
N GLY A 60 -0.87 -0.40 -7.64
CA GLY A 60 -1.54 -0.89 -8.83
C GLY A 60 -3.04 -0.95 -8.83
N ILE A 61 -3.66 -0.51 -7.74
CA ILE A 61 -5.09 -0.38 -7.65
C ILE A 61 -5.49 1.01 -7.17
N ASP A 62 -6.73 1.38 -7.44
CA ASP A 62 -7.36 2.60 -6.94
C ASP A 62 -8.79 2.27 -6.52
N THR A 63 -9.11 2.44 -5.25
CA THR A 63 -10.46 2.21 -4.70
C THR A 63 -11.26 3.50 -4.66
N PRO A 64 -12.60 3.45 -4.76
CA PRO A 64 -13.41 4.63 -4.54
C PRO A 64 -13.09 5.29 -3.19
N GLU A 65 -12.91 6.59 -3.22
CA GLU A 65 -12.45 7.36 -2.07
C GLU A 65 -13.57 7.57 -1.05
N LEU A 66 -13.26 7.41 0.24
CA LEU A 66 -14.15 7.82 1.33
C LEU A 66 -14.29 9.35 1.37
N GLU A 67 -15.23 9.83 2.18
CA GLU A 67 -15.43 11.26 2.41
C GLU A 67 -14.12 11.93 2.84
N LYS A 68 -13.81 13.06 2.21
CA LYS A 68 -12.68 13.94 2.55
C LYS A 68 -13.20 15.37 2.63
N THR A 69 -12.54 16.23 3.38
CA THR A 69 -12.96 17.64 3.54
C THR A 69 -13.27 18.29 2.19
N GLY A 70 -14.53 18.66 1.97
CA GLY A 70 -14.99 19.29 0.73
C GLY A 70 -15.27 18.34 -0.44
N LYS A 71 -15.22 17.02 -0.26
CA LYS A 71 -15.56 16.02 -1.28
C LYS A 71 -16.44 14.90 -0.69
N PRO A 72 -17.68 14.69 -1.21
CA PRO A 72 -18.53 13.61 -0.75
C PRO A 72 -17.89 12.24 -1.04
N PRO A 73 -18.28 11.18 -0.30
CA PRO A 73 -17.76 9.84 -0.54
C PRO A 73 -18.16 9.35 -1.94
N GLU A 74 -17.25 8.61 -2.58
CA GLU A 74 -17.52 7.99 -3.86
C GLU A 74 -18.39 6.74 -3.69
N LEU A 75 -19.20 6.42 -4.69
CA LEU A 75 -20.01 5.21 -4.68
C LEU A 75 -19.11 3.97 -4.53
N PHE A 76 -19.52 3.05 -3.64
CA PHE A 76 -18.78 1.83 -3.25
C PHE A 76 -17.53 2.04 -2.39
N SER A 77 -17.24 3.25 -1.93
CA SER A 77 -16.11 3.53 -1.03
C SER A 77 -16.19 2.72 0.27
N ASP A 78 -17.35 2.69 0.92
CA ASP A 78 -17.59 1.87 2.12
C ASP A 78 -17.36 0.37 1.87
N SER A 79 -17.81 -0.13 0.72
CA SER A 79 -17.63 -1.56 0.39
C SER A 79 -16.15 -1.92 0.26
N ALA A 80 -15.36 -1.06 -0.39
CA ALA A 80 -13.92 -1.24 -0.49
C ALA A 80 -13.25 -1.14 0.89
N TYR A 81 -13.61 -0.12 1.68
CA TYR A 81 -13.10 0.12 3.02
C TYR A 81 -13.33 -1.07 3.96
N TYR A 82 -14.59 -1.46 4.16
CA TYR A 82 -14.92 -2.55 5.09
C TYR A 82 -14.35 -3.89 4.64
N PHE A 83 -14.27 -4.13 3.32
CA PHE A 83 -13.63 -5.32 2.80
C PHE A 83 -12.14 -5.35 3.15
N THR A 84 -11.39 -4.29 2.85
CA THR A 84 -9.96 -4.20 3.23
C THR A 84 -9.78 -4.31 4.74
N LYS A 85 -10.56 -3.57 5.54
CA LYS A 85 -10.55 -3.63 7.00
C LYS A 85 -10.71 -5.06 7.53
N SER A 86 -11.71 -5.78 7.04
CA SER A 86 -11.97 -7.17 7.46
C SER A 86 -10.81 -8.13 7.15
N LEU A 87 -10.06 -7.85 6.07
CA LEU A 87 -8.96 -8.69 5.65
C LEU A 87 -7.69 -8.44 6.46
N ILE A 88 -7.31 -7.18 6.69
CA ILE A 88 -5.96 -6.86 7.17
C ILE A 88 -5.87 -6.12 8.51
N GLU A 89 -6.92 -5.42 8.97
CA GLU A 89 -6.81 -4.62 10.21
C GLU A 89 -6.53 -5.54 11.41
N GLY A 90 -5.56 -5.15 12.25
CA GLY A 90 -5.17 -5.94 13.43
C GLY A 90 -4.40 -7.22 13.09
N LYS A 91 -3.87 -7.36 11.87
CA LYS A 91 -3.12 -8.56 11.43
C LYS A 91 -1.71 -8.22 10.97
N PHE A 92 -0.86 -9.24 11.00
CA PHE A 92 0.42 -9.20 10.29
C PHE A 92 0.20 -9.44 8.80
N ILE A 93 0.87 -8.63 7.99
CA ILE A 93 0.91 -8.72 6.54
C ILE A 93 2.37 -8.84 6.07
N LYS A 94 2.55 -9.27 4.83
CA LYS A 94 3.80 -9.12 4.09
C LYS A 94 3.62 -8.03 3.03
N LEU A 95 4.48 -7.02 3.11
CA LEU A 95 4.66 -6.00 2.10
C LEU A 95 5.71 -6.48 1.09
N THR A 96 5.43 -6.33 -0.20
CA THR A 96 6.37 -6.63 -1.29
C THR A 96 6.57 -5.36 -2.13
N PHE A 97 7.81 -4.93 -2.29
CA PHE A 97 8.15 -3.67 -2.94
C PHE A 97 8.59 -3.87 -4.40
N ASP A 98 8.41 -2.81 -5.20
CA ASP A 98 8.58 -2.80 -6.67
C ASP A 98 9.36 -1.57 -7.15
N GLY A 99 10.46 -1.27 -6.46
CA GLY A 99 11.27 -0.09 -6.72
C GLY A 99 10.90 1.09 -5.83
N LYS A 100 10.27 2.12 -6.43
CA LYS A 100 9.96 3.40 -5.76
C LYS A 100 9.29 3.16 -4.40
N ALA A 101 9.93 3.65 -3.34
CA ALA A 101 9.49 3.36 -1.98
C ALA A 101 8.29 4.20 -1.54
N PHE A 102 8.24 5.48 -1.96
CA PHE A 102 7.26 6.44 -1.48
C PHE A 102 6.55 7.18 -2.62
N ASP A 103 5.31 7.59 -2.41
CA ASP A 103 4.65 8.59 -3.25
C ASP A 103 4.95 10.03 -2.80
N ILE A 104 4.36 11.01 -3.48
CA ILE A 104 4.56 12.44 -3.18
C ILE A 104 3.99 12.86 -1.81
N PHE A 105 3.14 12.04 -1.21
CA PHE A 105 2.56 12.27 0.11
C PHE A 105 3.34 11.55 1.22
N GLY A 106 4.46 10.90 0.89
CA GLY A 106 5.27 10.15 1.83
C GLY A 106 4.68 8.79 2.23
N ARG A 107 3.67 8.29 1.51
CA ARG A 107 3.11 6.94 1.76
C ARG A 107 4.01 5.89 1.15
N LEU A 108 4.26 4.80 1.88
CA LEU A 108 4.93 3.62 1.35
C LEU A 108 4.12 3.00 0.21
N LEU A 109 4.83 2.60 -0.85
CA LEU A 109 4.24 1.94 -2.01
C LEU A 109 4.56 0.45 -1.97
N ALA A 110 3.54 -0.40 -1.81
CA ALA A 110 3.76 -1.84 -1.67
C ALA A 110 2.58 -2.69 -2.18
N TYR A 111 2.90 -3.92 -2.57
CA TYR A 111 1.93 -5.00 -2.69
C TYR A 111 1.69 -5.67 -1.34
N THR A 112 0.44 -5.98 -1.01
CA THR A 112 0.06 -6.44 0.34
C THR A 112 -0.46 -7.87 0.30
N TRP A 113 0.13 -8.71 1.14
CA TRP A 113 -0.18 -10.14 1.23
C TRP A 113 -0.52 -10.52 2.67
N LEU A 114 -1.50 -11.41 2.85
CA LEU A 114 -1.57 -12.22 4.07
C LEU A 114 -0.65 -13.42 3.93
N THR A 115 -0.12 -13.87 5.06
CA THR A 115 0.67 -15.10 5.15
C THR A 115 -0.06 -16.10 6.04
N ASP A 116 0.10 -17.39 5.76
CA ASP A 116 -0.36 -18.46 6.65
C ASP A 116 0.55 -18.58 7.90
N VAL A 117 0.24 -19.54 8.77
CA VAL A 117 1.00 -19.82 10.00
C VAL A 117 2.45 -20.24 9.75
N ASN A 118 2.77 -20.71 8.53
CA ASN A 118 4.10 -21.11 8.12
C ASN A 118 4.85 -19.97 7.39
N GLY A 119 4.23 -18.78 7.30
CA GLY A 119 4.81 -17.61 6.63
C GLY A 119 4.70 -17.65 5.10
N LYS A 120 3.92 -18.57 4.53
CA LYS A 120 3.69 -18.64 3.07
C LYS A 120 2.56 -17.71 2.66
N ASP A 121 2.66 -17.12 1.48
CA ASP A 121 1.62 -16.24 0.92
C ASP A 121 0.29 -17.00 0.79
N SER A 122 -0.76 -16.45 1.41
CA SER A 122 -2.09 -17.05 1.43
C SER A 122 -3.12 -16.22 0.66
N LEU A 123 -3.07 -14.88 0.76
CA LEU A 123 -4.02 -14.00 0.09
C LEU A 123 -3.36 -12.73 -0.44
N PHE A 124 -3.60 -12.42 -1.71
CA PHE A 124 -3.17 -11.16 -2.32
C PHE A 124 -4.29 -10.12 -2.25
N ILE A 125 -4.13 -9.10 -1.41
CA ILE A 125 -5.24 -8.18 -1.07
C ILE A 125 -5.73 -7.40 -2.29
N GLN A 126 -4.82 -6.85 -3.10
CA GLN A 126 -5.20 -6.16 -4.33
C GLN A 126 -5.96 -7.04 -5.33
N ALA A 127 -5.59 -8.32 -5.42
CA ALA A 127 -6.30 -9.26 -6.29
C ALA A 127 -7.73 -9.49 -5.81
N GLU A 128 -7.95 -9.63 -4.51
CA GLU A 128 -9.29 -9.81 -3.96
C GLU A 128 -10.17 -8.57 -4.13
N LEU A 129 -9.61 -7.36 -3.96
CA LEU A 129 -10.30 -6.10 -4.24
C LEU A 129 -10.76 -6.02 -5.70
N LEU A 130 -9.87 -6.33 -6.66
CA LEU A 130 -10.19 -6.33 -8.08
C LEU A 130 -11.23 -7.41 -8.43
N LYS A 131 -11.12 -8.61 -7.85
CA LYS A 131 -12.04 -9.72 -8.05
C LYS A 131 -13.47 -9.40 -7.60
N LYS A 132 -13.62 -8.61 -6.53
CA LYS A 132 -14.91 -8.14 -6.01
C LYS A 132 -15.44 -6.91 -6.72
N GLY A 133 -14.64 -6.29 -7.61
CA GLY A 133 -15.01 -5.04 -8.27
C GLY A 133 -14.95 -3.83 -7.33
N TYR A 134 -14.10 -3.86 -6.32
CA TYR A 134 -13.93 -2.75 -5.36
C TYR A 134 -12.77 -1.81 -5.71
N ALA A 135 -12.00 -2.12 -6.76
CA ALA A 135 -10.92 -1.27 -7.22
C ALA A 135 -10.83 -1.21 -8.75
N ARG A 136 -10.23 -0.12 -9.24
CA ARG A 136 -9.73 0.07 -10.61
C ARG A 136 -8.23 -0.24 -10.64
N ILE A 137 -7.67 -0.48 -11.82
CA ILE A 137 -6.22 -0.59 -12.00
C ILE A 137 -5.67 0.81 -12.18
N SER A 138 -4.64 1.20 -11.41
CA SER A 138 -4.08 2.56 -11.44
C SER A 138 -2.91 2.75 -12.42
N TYR A 139 -2.41 1.68 -13.02
CA TYR A 139 -1.41 1.74 -14.09
C TYR A 139 -1.86 1.02 -15.36
N TYR A 140 -1.43 1.53 -16.52
CA TYR A 140 -1.71 0.92 -17.84
C TYR A 140 -0.48 0.24 -18.46
N ASN A 141 0.68 0.28 -17.79
CA ASN A 141 1.90 -0.35 -18.28
C ASN A 141 1.86 -1.88 -18.07
N LYS A 142 1.97 -2.64 -19.16
CA LYS A 142 1.95 -4.10 -19.19
C LYS A 142 3.18 -4.74 -18.53
N ASP A 143 4.29 -4.00 -18.43
CA ASP A 143 5.54 -4.49 -17.84
C ASP A 143 5.48 -4.56 -16.30
N LYS A 144 4.40 -4.04 -15.69
CA LYS A 144 4.21 -4.13 -14.24
C LYS A 144 3.95 -5.57 -13.82
N ARG A 145 4.67 -6.00 -12.79
CA ARG A 145 4.71 -7.36 -12.24
C ARG A 145 3.37 -8.11 -12.21
N TYR A 146 2.29 -7.45 -11.76
CA TYR A 146 0.97 -8.07 -11.60
C TYR A 146 -0.07 -7.59 -12.62
N TYR A 147 0.33 -6.87 -13.67
CA TYR A 147 -0.58 -6.30 -14.65
C TYR A 147 -1.56 -7.35 -15.23
N HIS A 148 -1.04 -8.48 -15.71
CA HIS A 148 -1.88 -9.50 -16.35
C HIS A 148 -2.90 -10.12 -15.39
N ILE A 149 -2.50 -10.38 -14.13
CA ILE A 149 -3.40 -10.88 -13.09
C ILE A 149 -4.49 -9.86 -12.80
N PHE A 150 -4.11 -8.60 -12.56
CA PHE A 150 -5.05 -7.52 -12.27
C PHE A 150 -6.03 -7.29 -13.42
N TYR A 151 -5.54 -7.30 -14.66
CA TYR A 151 -6.35 -7.13 -15.85
C TYR A 151 -7.41 -8.23 -15.99
N ASN A 152 -7.04 -9.49 -15.78
CA ASN A 152 -7.97 -10.62 -15.86
C ASN A 152 -9.03 -10.60 -14.75
N LEU A 153 -8.64 -10.22 -13.53
CA LEU A 153 -9.57 -10.07 -12.40
C LEU A 153 -10.56 -8.93 -12.66
N ARG A 154 -10.07 -7.77 -13.11
CA ARG A 154 -10.91 -6.64 -13.55
C ARG A 154 -11.91 -7.07 -14.62
N ARG A 155 -11.46 -7.77 -15.67
CA ARG A 155 -12.35 -8.25 -16.75
C ARG A 155 -13.46 -9.17 -16.22
N THR A 156 -13.12 -10.03 -15.26
CA THR A 156 -14.09 -10.92 -14.64
C THR A 156 -15.13 -10.14 -13.83
N ALA A 157 -14.70 -9.14 -13.05
CA ALA A 157 -15.59 -8.29 -12.27
C ALA A 157 -16.53 -7.46 -13.17
N ILE A 158 -16.02 -6.91 -14.28
CA ILE A 158 -16.83 -6.20 -15.29
C ILE A 158 -17.90 -7.12 -15.88
N ARG A 159 -17.52 -8.31 -16.37
CA ARG A 159 -18.46 -9.27 -16.98
C ARG A 159 -19.56 -9.69 -16.01
N LYS A 160 -19.24 -9.78 -14.73
CA LYS A 160 -20.18 -10.14 -13.65
C LYS A 160 -20.91 -8.94 -13.06
N LYS A 161 -20.69 -7.72 -13.56
CA LYS A 161 -21.29 -6.48 -13.04
C LYS A 161 -21.13 -6.33 -11.52
N LEU A 162 -19.91 -6.54 -11.02
CA LEU A 162 -19.61 -6.49 -9.58
C LEU A 162 -19.13 -5.12 -9.12
N GLY A 163 -19.54 -4.71 -7.92
CA GLY A 163 -19.04 -3.50 -7.26
C GLY A 163 -19.18 -2.26 -8.15
N ILE A 164 -18.08 -1.53 -8.34
CA ILE A 164 -18.04 -0.33 -9.19
C ILE A 164 -18.47 -0.57 -10.65
N TRP A 165 -18.50 -1.83 -11.10
CA TRP A 165 -18.92 -2.22 -12.45
C TRP A 165 -20.40 -2.61 -12.52
N SER A 166 -21.17 -2.52 -11.43
CA SER A 166 -22.61 -2.83 -11.40
C SER A 166 -23.48 -1.68 -11.85
N VAL A 167 -22.94 -0.47 -11.88
CA VAL A 167 -23.60 0.75 -12.35
C VAL A 167 -23.10 1.11 -13.74
N GLU A 168 -23.97 1.70 -14.55
CA GLU A 168 -23.53 2.36 -15.78
C GLU A 168 -22.78 3.64 -15.40
N GLY A 169 -21.61 3.84 -16.02
CA GLY A 169 -20.71 4.96 -15.74
C GLY A 169 -20.92 6.12 -16.69
#